data_AF-A0AAX3I0W4-F1
#
_entry.id   AF-A0AAX3I0W4-F1
#
_cell.length_a   1.000
_cell.length_b   1.000
_cell.length_c   1.000
_cell.angle_alpha   90.00
_cell.angle_beta   90.00
_cell.angle_gamma   90.00
#
_symmetry.space_group_name_H-M   'P 1'
#
loop_
_entity.id
_entity.type
_entity.pdbx_description
1 polymer ?
#
loop_
_entity_poly.entity_id
_entity_poly.type
_entity_poly.pdbx_seq_one_letter_code
_entity_poly.pdbx_strand_id
1 'polypeptide(L)'
;MDVADTLPGHNAGLEALLTKLQPLLDSGRMDNVVDVLALVSDLVDMLDGAMVEKLALLFEQATAVSWNVGNAARMATAQTQAEETPPSLYGLLSLLREPDTRRGVALVLRTLNVLGRQL
;
A
#
# COMPACT_ATOMS: atom_id res chain seq x y z
N MET A 1 50.50 28.81 -22.07
CA MET A 1 49.74 28.14 -23.16
C MET A 1 49.81 26.66 -22.84
N ASP A 2 49.22 26.24 -21.73
CA ASP A 2 47.78 26.05 -21.49
C ASP A 2 47.21 24.95 -22.39
N VAL A 3 47.06 23.77 -21.80
CA VAL A 3 46.42 22.58 -22.37
C VAL A 3 45.26 22.14 -21.45
N ALA A 4 44.79 23.04 -20.58
CA ALA A 4 43.71 22.77 -19.62
C ALA A 4 42.33 23.20 -20.17
N ASP A 5 42.20 23.43 -21.47
CA ASP A 5 40.97 23.92 -22.08
C ASP A 5 40.58 23.04 -23.27
N THR A 6 39.70 22.06 -23.01
CA THR A 6 38.71 21.46 -23.94
C THR A 6 38.21 20.11 -23.40
N LEU A 7 37.42 20.16 -22.33
CA LEU A 7 36.40 19.12 -22.11
C LEU A 7 35.02 19.81 -22.04
N PRO A 8 34.13 19.52 -23.01
CA PRO A 8 32.87 20.24 -23.17
C PRO A 8 31.88 19.82 -22.07
N GLY A 9 31.26 20.81 -21.41
CA GLY A 9 30.02 20.65 -20.66
C GLY A 9 30.11 19.84 -19.37
N HIS A 10 30.52 20.50 -18.27
CA HIS A 10 30.12 20.06 -16.94
C HIS A 10 28.60 20.12 -16.86
N ASN A 11 27.96 18.96 -17.01
CA ASN A 11 26.50 18.83 -16.99
C ASN A 11 26.01 19.10 -15.56
N ALA A 12 25.70 20.36 -15.24
CA ALA A 12 25.22 20.78 -13.93
C ALA A 12 24.02 19.93 -13.43
N GLY A 13 23.18 19.45 -14.35
CA GLY A 13 22.07 18.52 -14.03
C GLY A 13 22.54 17.11 -13.61
N LEU A 14 23.60 16.59 -14.23
CA LEU A 14 24.22 15.32 -13.83
C LEU A 14 24.90 15.45 -12.47
N GLU A 15 25.60 16.56 -12.24
CA GLU A 15 26.26 16.85 -10.96
C GLU A 15 25.23 16.99 -9.83
N ALA A 16 24.10 17.67 -10.09
CA ALA A 16 22.99 17.76 -9.15
C ALA A 16 22.33 16.40 -8.86
N LEU A 17 22.20 15.52 -9.86
CA LEU A 17 21.69 14.16 -9.67
C LEU A 17 22.67 13.31 -8.85
N LEU A 18 23.96 13.35 -9.19
CA LEU A 18 25.02 12.63 -8.48
C LEU A 18 25.09 13.07 -7.01
N THR A 19 24.98 14.37 -6.73
CA THR A 19 24.93 14.92 -5.38
C THR A 19 23.75 14.34 -4.58
N LYS A 20 22.58 14.15 -5.20
CA LYS A 20 21.41 13.54 -4.56
C LYS A 20 21.56 12.04 -4.33
N LEU A 21 22.28 11.36 -5.22
CA LEU A 21 22.53 9.93 -5.14
C LEU A 21 23.74 9.59 -4.25
N GLN A 22 24.59 10.56 -3.94
CA GLN A 22 25.82 10.41 -3.17
C GLN A 22 25.62 9.70 -1.83
N PRO A 23 24.57 9.97 -1.02
CA PRO A 23 24.33 9.21 0.20
C PRO A 23 24.07 7.71 -0.03
N LEU A 24 23.47 7.34 -1.17
CA LEU A 24 23.22 5.95 -1.54
C LEU A 24 24.49 5.26 -2.06
N LEU A 25 25.33 6.02 -2.78
CA LEU A 25 26.64 5.56 -3.25
C LEU A 25 27.61 5.36 -2.07
N ASP A 26 27.72 6.35 -1.20
CA ASP A 26 28.62 6.34 -0.03
C ASP A 26 28.24 5.25 0.98
N SER A 27 26.96 4.90 1.07
CA SER A 27 26.47 3.81 1.93
C SER A 27 26.47 2.43 1.25
N GLY A 28 26.88 2.33 -0.03
CA GLY A 28 26.84 1.08 -0.79
C GLY A 28 25.42 0.54 -1.06
N ARG A 29 24.38 1.36 -0.88
CA ARG A 29 22.97 0.97 -1.04
C ARG A 29 22.43 1.17 -2.44
N MET A 30 23.21 1.80 -3.32
CA MET A 30 22.83 1.99 -4.72
C MET A 30 22.57 0.66 -5.42
N ASP A 31 23.36 -0.37 -5.12
CA ASP A 31 23.21 -1.69 -5.70
C ASP A 31 21.82 -2.28 -5.40
N ASN A 32 21.31 -2.13 -4.16
CA ASN A 32 19.96 -2.56 -3.82
C ASN A 32 18.87 -1.83 -4.61
N VAL A 33 19.07 -0.54 -4.92
CA VAL A 33 18.12 0.23 -5.74
C VAL A 33 18.13 -0.30 -7.16
N VAL A 34 19.32 -0.56 -7.71
CA VAL A 34 19.48 -1.16 -9.04
C VAL A 34 18.85 -2.56 -9.08
N ASP A 35 19.09 -3.40 -8.07
CA ASP A 35 18.51 -4.74 -7.96
C ASP A 35 16.97 -4.70 -7.91
N VAL A 36 16.39 -3.79 -7.14
CA VAL A 36 14.93 -3.63 -7.08
C VAL A 36 14.39 -3.15 -8.43
N LEU A 37 15.06 -2.21 -9.09
CA LEU A 37 14.66 -1.75 -10.42
C LEU A 37 14.77 -2.86 -11.46
N ALA A 38 15.81 -3.69 -11.39
CA ALA A 38 15.98 -4.85 -12.25
C ALA A 38 14.86 -5.87 -12.02
N LEU A 39 14.57 -6.21 -10.75
CA LEU A 39 13.46 -7.11 -10.40
C LEU A 39 12.11 -6.58 -10.89
N VAL A 40 11.87 -5.27 -10.77
CA VAL A 40 10.65 -4.64 -11.28
C VAL A 40 10.62 -4.68 -12.81
N SER A 41 11.76 -4.46 -13.47
CA SER A 41 11.87 -4.57 -14.93
C SER A 41 11.54 -5.99 -15.40
N ASP A 42 12.14 -7.01 -14.78
CA ASP A 42 11.86 -8.42 -15.07
C ASP A 42 10.38 -8.75 -14.87
N LEU A 43 9.76 -8.19 -13.82
CA LEU A 43 8.33 -8.34 -13.57
C LEU A 43 7.51 -7.70 -14.69
N VAL A 44 7.83 -6.48 -15.11
CA VAL A 44 7.14 -5.78 -16.21
C VAL A 44 7.29 -6.53 -17.52
N ASP A 45 8.46 -7.07 -17.82
CA ASP A 45 8.71 -7.87 -19.03
C ASP A 45 7.90 -9.18 -19.04
N MET A 46 7.58 -9.72 -17.86
CA MET A 46 6.74 -10.91 -17.74
C MET A 46 5.24 -10.61 -17.84
N LEU A 47 4.81 -9.35 -17.65
CA LEU A 47 3.41 -8.95 -17.73
C LEU A 47 2.97 -8.74 -19.19
N ASP A 48 1.95 -9.48 -19.61
CA ASP A 48 1.23 -9.21 -20.85
C ASP A 48 0.08 -8.22 -20.62
N GLY A 49 -0.53 -7.74 -21.70
CA GLY A 49 -1.63 -6.77 -21.63
C GLY A 49 -2.83 -7.26 -20.80
N ALA A 50 -3.16 -8.56 -20.87
CA ALA A 50 -4.30 -9.12 -20.14
C ALA A 50 -4.01 -9.22 -18.64
N MET A 51 -2.78 -9.53 -18.26
CA MET A 51 -2.33 -9.55 -16.87
C MET A 51 -2.29 -8.14 -16.28
N VAL A 52 -1.85 -7.13 -17.02
CA VAL A 52 -1.90 -5.73 -16.58
C VAL A 52 -3.33 -5.29 -16.29
N GLU A 53 -4.28 -5.59 -17.19
CA GLU A 53 -5.69 -5.25 -16.98
C GLU A 53 -6.27 -5.96 -15.75
N LYS A 54 -5.96 -7.24 -15.55
CA LYS A 54 -6.38 -7.99 -14.36
C LYS A 54 -5.79 -7.40 -13.07
N LEU A 55 -4.51 -7.02 -13.08
CA LEU A 55 -3.86 -6.40 -11.93
C LEU A 55 -4.47 -5.02 -11.62
N ALA A 56 -4.80 -4.23 -12.64
CA ALA A 56 -5.50 -2.97 -12.46
C ALA A 56 -6.87 -3.19 -11.80
N LEU A 57 -7.66 -4.15 -12.29
CA LEU A 57 -8.95 -4.49 -11.69
C LEU A 57 -8.82 -4.99 -10.25
N LEU A 58 -7.82 -5.83 -9.97
CA LEU A 58 -7.54 -6.29 -8.61
C LEU A 58 -7.12 -5.13 -7.69
N PHE A 59 -6.29 -4.22 -8.19
CA PHE A 59 -5.87 -3.04 -7.46
C PHE A 59 -7.04 -2.10 -7.16
N GLU A 60 -7.94 -1.88 -8.12
CA GLU A 60 -9.16 -1.10 -7.93
C GLU A 60 -10.05 -1.73 -6.86
N GLN A 61 -10.29 -3.04 -6.95
CA GLN A 61 -11.11 -3.76 -5.97
C GLN A 61 -10.50 -3.71 -4.57
N ALA A 62 -9.19 -3.96 -4.45
CA ALA A 62 -8.48 -3.91 -3.18
C ALA A 62 -8.51 -2.48 -2.58
N THR A 63 -8.31 -1.46 -3.40
CA THR A 63 -8.38 -0.06 -2.99
C THR A 63 -9.78 0.31 -2.52
N ALA A 64 -10.82 -0.10 -3.25
CA ALA A 64 -12.21 0.15 -2.88
C ALA A 64 -12.58 -0.51 -1.53
N VAL A 65 -12.19 -1.78 -1.34
CA VAL A 65 -12.39 -2.48 -0.06
C VAL A 65 -11.65 -1.78 1.07
N SER A 66 -10.38 -1.42 0.85
CA SER A 66 -9.55 -0.74 1.84
C SER A 66 -10.13 0.62 2.22
N TRP A 67 -10.64 1.37 1.25
CA TRP A 67 -11.30 2.66 1.48
C TRP A 67 -12.56 2.51 2.34
N ASN A 68 -13.40 1.54 2.03
CA ASN A 68 -14.63 1.27 2.79
C ASN A 68 -14.33 0.86 4.24
N VAL A 69 -13.37 -0.05 4.43
CA VAL A 69 -12.93 -0.48 5.77
C VAL A 69 -12.32 0.70 6.54
N GLY A 70 -11.48 1.51 5.90
CA GLY A 70 -10.88 2.69 6.51
C GLY A 70 -11.91 3.74 6.94
N ASN A 71 -12.93 3.98 6.12
CA ASN A 71 -14.05 4.86 6.48
C ASN A 71 -14.87 4.32 7.65
N ALA A 72 -15.20 3.03 7.63
CA ALA A 72 -15.92 2.39 8.72
C ALA A 72 -15.12 2.49 10.04
N ALA A 73 -13.80 2.26 9.99
CA ALA A 73 -12.92 2.41 11.14
C ALA A 73 -12.90 3.85 11.66
N ARG A 74 -12.73 4.85 10.77
CA ARG A 74 -12.78 6.27 11.14
C ARG A 74 -14.10 6.65 11.81
N MET A 75 -15.22 6.18 11.26
CA MET A 75 -16.54 6.44 11.82
C MET A 75 -16.73 5.75 13.18
N ALA A 76 -16.31 4.50 13.33
CA ALA A 76 -16.35 3.78 14.59
C ALA A 76 -15.50 4.47 15.67
N THR A 77 -14.28 4.93 15.32
CA THR A 77 -13.43 5.70 16.23
C THR A 77 -14.11 7.00 16.67
N ALA A 78 -14.73 7.74 15.74
CA ALA A 78 -15.45 8.96 16.08
C ALA A 78 -16.63 8.68 17.02
N GLN A 79 -17.37 7.59 16.81
CA GLN A 79 -18.46 7.16 17.69
C GLN A 79 -17.94 6.80 19.08
N THR A 80 -16.89 5.99 19.18
CA THR A 80 -16.29 5.62 20.48
C THR A 80 -15.74 6.82 21.23
N GLN A 81 -15.15 7.80 20.54
CA GLN A 81 -14.65 9.01 21.19
C GLN A 81 -15.77 9.95 21.66
N ALA A 82 -16.95 9.89 21.03
CA ALA A 82 -18.11 10.66 21.44
C ALA A 82 -18.82 10.05 22.66
N GLU A 83 -18.53 8.81 23.03
CA GLU A 83 -19.06 8.19 24.26
C GLU A 83 -18.36 8.79 25.49
N GLU A 84 -19.13 9.40 26.40
CA GLU A 84 -18.60 10.03 27.62
C GLU A 84 -17.95 9.03 28.59
N THR A 85 -18.37 7.76 28.54
CA THR A 85 -17.82 6.69 29.38
C THR A 85 -17.55 5.45 28.53
N PRO A 86 -16.43 4.73 28.76
CA PRO A 86 -16.14 3.51 28.03
C PRO A 86 -17.25 2.46 28.23
N PRO A 87 -17.59 1.68 27.20
CA PRO A 87 -18.64 0.67 27.30
C PRO A 87 -18.26 -0.40 28.32
N SER A 88 -19.21 -0.74 29.19
CA SER A 88 -19.08 -1.88 30.10
C SER A 88 -19.05 -3.21 29.33
N LEU A 89 -18.67 -4.31 29.99
CA LEU A 89 -18.74 -5.65 29.39
C LEU A 89 -20.13 -6.00 28.85
N TYR A 90 -21.19 -5.57 29.56
CA TYR A 90 -22.56 -5.71 29.09
C TYR A 90 -22.85 -4.79 27.89
N GLY A 91 -22.32 -3.57 27.89
CA GLY A 91 -22.38 -2.64 26.77
C GLY A 91 -21.80 -3.24 25.49
N LEU A 92 -20.62 -3.85 25.57
CA LEU A 92 -19.99 -4.56 24.45
C LEU A 92 -20.86 -5.72 23.93
N LEU A 93 -21.42 -6.52 24.83
CA LEU A 93 -22.34 -7.60 24.45
C LEU A 93 -23.64 -7.09 23.83
N SER A 94 -24.10 -5.91 24.25
CA SER A 94 -25.32 -5.30 23.71
C SER A 94 -25.17 -4.88 22.25
N LEU A 95 -23.95 -4.60 21.78
CA LEU A 95 -23.66 -4.30 20.36
C LEU A 95 -24.06 -5.45 19.43
N LEU A 96 -24.04 -6.70 19.90
CA LEU A 96 -24.49 -7.86 19.13
C LEU A 96 -26.01 -7.89 18.92
N ARG A 97 -26.78 -7.08 19.64
CA ARG A 97 -28.22 -6.94 19.40
C ARG A 97 -28.53 -6.03 18.23
N GLU A 98 -27.59 -5.16 17.86
CA GLU A 98 -27.74 -4.22 16.75
C GLU A 98 -27.88 -4.97 15.41
N PRO A 99 -28.91 -4.71 14.59
CA PRO A 99 -29.11 -5.38 13.31
C PRO A 99 -27.88 -5.33 12.40
N ASP A 100 -27.18 -4.20 12.33
CA ASP A 100 -26.03 -4.05 11.43
C ASP A 100 -24.79 -4.80 11.94
N THR A 101 -24.56 -4.85 13.25
CA THR A 101 -23.52 -5.72 13.84
C THR A 101 -23.79 -7.19 13.52
N ARG A 102 -25.04 -7.65 13.64
CA ARG A 102 -25.41 -9.04 13.28
C ARG A 102 -25.23 -9.33 11.80
N ARG A 103 -25.56 -8.38 10.92
CA ARG A 103 -25.30 -8.50 9.48
C ARG A 103 -23.80 -8.62 9.20
N GLY A 104 -22.97 -7.81 9.86
CA GLY A 104 -21.52 -7.88 9.78
C GLY A 104 -20.97 -9.24 10.23
N VAL A 105 -21.39 -9.73 11.39
CA VAL A 105 -21.01 -11.06 11.89
C VAL A 105 -21.46 -12.17 10.92
N ALA A 106 -22.70 -12.10 10.43
CA ALA A 106 -23.21 -13.06 9.47
C ALA A 106 -22.42 -13.06 8.15
N LEU A 107 -21.96 -11.90 7.67
CA LEU A 107 -21.08 -11.79 6.51
C LEU A 107 -19.78 -12.55 6.74
N VAL A 108 -19.07 -12.29 7.85
CA VAL A 108 -17.80 -12.96 8.17
C VAL A 108 -17.99 -14.48 8.21
N LEU A 109 -19.01 -14.96 8.93
CA LEU A 109 -19.29 -16.39 9.06
C LEU A 109 -19.64 -17.04 7.72
N ARG A 110 -20.40 -16.36 6.86
CA ARG A 110 -20.73 -16.86 5.52
C ARG A 110 -19.50 -16.91 4.61
N THR A 111 -18.62 -15.91 4.66
CA THR A 111 -17.36 -15.93 3.92
C THR A 111 -16.49 -17.11 4.35
N LEU A 112 -16.35 -17.34 5.66
CA LEU A 112 -15.64 -18.51 6.19
C LEU A 112 -16.27 -19.83 5.73
N ASN A 113 -17.60 -19.93 5.68
CA ASN A 113 -18.30 -21.11 5.17
C ASN A 113 -17.98 -21.39 3.69
N VAL A 114 -17.93 -20.33 2.87
CA VAL A 114 -17.60 -20.46 1.44
C VAL A 114 -16.15 -20.90 1.26
N LEU A 115 -15.20 -20.28 1.97
CA LEU A 115 -13.78 -20.66 1.91
C LEU A 115 -13.58 -22.11 2.36
N GLY A 116 -14.18 -22.50 3.48
CA GLY A 116 -14.10 -23.88 3.99
C GLY A 116 -14.73 -24.94 3.08
N ARG A 117 -15.60 -24.55 2.13
CA ARG A 117 -16.15 -25.46 1.11
C ARG A 117 -15.19 -25.69 -0.05
N GLN A 118 -14.26 -24.77 -0.27
CA GLN A 118 -13.30 -24.82 -1.37
C GLN A 118 -11.96 -25.45 -0.98
N LEU A 119 -11.73 -25.66 0.34
CA LEU A 119 -10.63 -26.45 0.89
C LEU A 119 -10.98 -27.94 0.86
#